data_AF-A0AAW7YSE5-F1
#
_entry.id   AF-A0AAW7YSE5-F1
#
_cell.length_a   1.000
_cell.length_b   1.000
_cell.length_c   1.000
_cell.angle_alpha   90.00
_cell.angle_beta   90.00
_cell.angle_gamma   90.00
#
_symmetry.space_group_name_H-M   'P 1'
#
loop_
_entity.id
_entity.type
_entity.pdbx_description
1 polymer ?
#
loop_
_entity_poly.entity_id
_entity_poly.type
_entity_poly.pdbx_seq_one_letter_code
_entity_poly.pdbx_strand_id
1 'polypeptide(L)'
;AAQVNLNTTSLNNTAGQLIHAGTGQLDIQVDQLQGNQGKILSNGQLQLQAGILDLSQGVTSAEHIILKANQLNHQQGQLIQRGKQSPLT
;
A
#
# COMPACT_ATOMS: atom_id res chain seq x y z
N ALA A 1 -11.43 -15.89 -0.91
CA ALA A 1 -11.05 -14.48 -1.07
C ALA A 1 -10.09 -14.36 -2.25
N ALA A 2 -10.16 -13.29 -3.05
CA ALA A 2 -9.22 -13.08 -4.15
C ALA A 2 -7.89 -12.50 -3.61
N GLN A 3 -6.76 -12.89 -4.21
CA GLN A 3 -5.43 -12.41 -3.83
C GLN A 3 -4.70 -11.90 -5.08
N VAL A 4 -3.90 -10.86 -4.92
CA VAL A 4 -3.04 -10.29 -5.97
C VAL A 4 -1.62 -10.20 -5.44
N ASN A 5 -0.65 -10.62 -6.24
CA ASN A 5 0.77 -10.48 -5.96
C ASN A 5 1.43 -9.67 -7.08
N LEU A 6 2.11 -8.59 -6.72
CA LEU A 6 2.88 -7.75 -7.63
C LEU A 6 4.35 -7.81 -7.21
N ASN A 7 5.17 -8.47 -8.02
CA ASN A 7 6.60 -8.57 -7.82
C ASN A 7 7.33 -7.97 -9.04
N THR A 8 7.93 -6.80 -8.85
CA THR A 8 8.58 -6.03 -9.93
C THR A 8 9.66 -5.13 -9.35
N THR A 9 10.73 -4.85 -10.09
CA THR A 9 11.74 -3.86 -9.68
C THR A 9 11.15 -2.46 -9.47
N SER A 10 10.27 -2.02 -10.37
CA SER A 10 9.67 -0.69 -10.30
C SER A 10 8.16 -0.74 -10.55
N LEU A 11 7.42 0.05 -9.78
CA LEU A 11 5.99 0.26 -9.93
C LEU A 11 5.70 1.77 -9.92
N ASN A 12 5.14 2.27 -11.01
CA ASN A 12 4.65 3.64 -11.11
C ASN A 12 3.12 3.67 -10.95
N ASN A 13 2.67 4.40 -9.94
CA ASN A 13 1.29 4.71 -9.63
C ASN A 13 1.12 6.23 -9.35
N THR A 14 1.98 7.07 -9.93
CA THR A 14 1.93 8.53 -9.79
C THR A 14 0.62 9.07 -10.34
N ALA A 15 -0.15 9.77 -9.50
CA ALA A 15 -1.52 10.22 -9.82
C ALA A 15 -2.46 9.10 -10.35
N GLY A 16 -2.08 7.84 -10.15
CA GLY A 16 -2.78 6.65 -10.61
C GLY A 16 -3.64 6.01 -9.52
N GLN A 17 -4.24 4.87 -9.84
CA GLN A 17 -5.01 4.08 -8.88
C GLN A 17 -4.70 2.59 -9.02
N LEU A 18 -4.34 1.98 -7.90
CA LEU A 18 -4.26 0.53 -7.74
C LEU A 18 -5.40 0.10 -6.81
N ILE A 19 -6.32 -0.72 -7.32
CA ILE A 19 -7.54 -1.13 -6.61
C ILE A 19 -7.61 -2.65 -6.55
N HIS A 20 -7.59 -3.21 -5.34
CA HIS A 20 -7.90 -4.60 -5.06
C HIS A 20 -9.26 -4.70 -4.36
N ALA A 21 -10.31 -4.99 -5.11
CA ALA A 21 -11.67 -5.10 -4.59
C ALA A 21 -11.95 -6.42 -3.82
N GLY A 22 -10.99 -7.35 -3.79
CA GLY A 22 -11.09 -8.59 -3.02
C GLY A 22 -10.82 -8.40 -1.53
N THR A 23 -11.38 -9.28 -0.71
CA THR A 23 -11.15 -9.32 0.75
C THR A 23 -9.88 -10.09 1.14
N GLY A 24 -9.11 -10.57 0.17
CA GLY A 24 -7.84 -11.25 0.42
C GLY A 24 -6.68 -10.26 0.51
N GLN A 25 -5.46 -10.76 0.35
CA GLN A 25 -4.26 -9.94 0.42
C GLN A 25 -3.94 -9.31 -0.94
N LEU A 26 -3.64 -8.02 -0.92
CA LEU A 26 -2.83 -7.36 -1.93
C LEU A 26 -1.39 -7.36 -1.43
N ASP A 27 -0.51 -8.11 -2.10
CA ASP A 27 0.91 -8.18 -1.79
C ASP A 27 1.74 -7.47 -2.87
N ILE A 28 2.56 -6.51 -2.45
CA ILE A 28 3.39 -5.69 -3.34
C ILE A 28 4.84 -5.77 -2.84
N GLN A 29 5.71 -6.33 -3.68
CA GLN A 29 7.15 -6.46 -3.41
C GLN A 29 7.91 -5.77 -4.54
N VAL A 30 8.58 -4.67 -4.23
CA VAL A 30 9.26 -3.84 -5.24
C VAL A 30 10.58 -3.26 -4.74
N ASP A 31 11.47 -2.87 -5.64
CA ASP A 31 12.63 -2.06 -5.23
C ASP A 31 12.24 -0.59 -5.12
N GLN A 32 11.42 -0.09 -6.06
CA GLN A 32 10.91 1.27 -6.05
C GLN A 32 9.41 1.34 -6.36
N LEU A 33 8.67 2.09 -5.54
CA LEU A 33 7.29 2.47 -5.80
C LEU A 33 7.16 4.00 -5.86
N GLN A 34 6.69 4.51 -7.01
CA GLN A 34 6.30 5.91 -7.18
C GLN A 34 4.77 6.02 -7.05
N GLY A 35 4.27 6.40 -5.89
CA GLY A 35 2.84 6.48 -5.56
C GLY A 35 2.39 7.90 -5.22
N ASN A 36 3.21 8.90 -5.55
CA ASN A 36 2.93 10.29 -5.25
C ASN A 36 1.64 10.76 -5.95
N GLN A 37 0.76 11.43 -5.20
CA GLN A 37 -0.60 11.82 -5.63
C GLN A 37 -1.51 10.63 -6.05
N GLY A 38 -1.04 9.39 -5.90
CA GLY A 38 -1.73 8.18 -6.31
C GLY A 38 -2.61 7.59 -5.21
N LYS A 39 -3.33 6.51 -5.57
CA LYS A 39 -4.14 5.74 -4.63
C LYS A 39 -3.75 4.27 -4.64
N ILE A 40 -3.66 3.67 -3.45
CA ILE A 40 -3.51 2.21 -3.25
C ILE A 40 -4.64 1.77 -2.31
N LEU A 41 -5.63 1.06 -2.86
CA LEU A 41 -6.86 0.72 -2.17
C LEU A 41 -7.03 -0.80 -2.16
N SER A 42 -7.08 -1.41 -0.98
CA SER A 42 -7.42 -2.82 -0.79
C SER A 42 -8.67 -2.94 0.05
N ASN A 43 -9.60 -3.83 -0.32
CA ASN A 43 -10.73 -4.19 0.54
C ASN A 43 -10.27 -5.07 1.71
N GLY A 44 -9.29 -5.95 1.51
CA GLY A 44 -8.71 -6.79 2.55
C GLY A 44 -7.39 -6.28 3.09
N GLN A 45 -6.39 -7.17 3.18
CA GLN A 45 -5.05 -6.83 3.68
C GLN A 45 -4.20 -6.17 2.59
N LEU A 46 -3.32 -5.27 3.00
CA LEU A 46 -2.24 -4.74 2.17
C LEU A 46 -0.90 -5.06 2.85
N GLN A 47 -0.07 -5.83 2.15
CA GLN A 47 1.33 -6.00 2.48
C GLN A 47 2.16 -5.33 1.38
N LEU A 48 3.01 -4.39 1.76
CA LEU A 48 3.84 -3.65 0.83
C LEU A 48 5.26 -3.58 1.36
N GLN A 49 6.18 -4.18 0.61
CA GLN A 49 7.61 -4.16 0.87
C GLN A 49 8.34 -3.46 -0.27
N ALA A 50 9.14 -2.46 0.08
CA ALA A 50 9.85 -1.61 -0.87
C ALA A 50 11.29 -1.32 -0.45
N GLY A 51 12.19 -1.07 -1.40
CA GLY A 51 13.41 -0.33 -1.11
C GLY A 51 13.08 1.14 -0.86
N ILE A 52 12.58 1.80 -1.91
CA ILE A 52 12.14 3.20 -1.90
C ILE A 52 10.63 3.25 -2.13
N LEU A 53 9.92 3.91 -1.21
CA LEU A 53 8.47 4.06 -1.24
C LEU A 53 8.07 5.53 -1.18
N ASP A 54 7.56 6.07 -2.28
CA ASP A 54 6.95 7.40 -2.30
C ASP A 54 5.42 7.27 -2.29
N LEU A 55 4.78 7.74 -1.22
CA LEU A 55 3.34 7.85 -1.02
C LEU A 55 2.92 9.30 -0.75
N SER A 56 3.76 10.27 -1.10
CA SER A 56 3.50 11.69 -0.83
C SER A 56 2.26 12.19 -1.55
N GLN A 57 1.44 13.00 -0.86
CA GLN A 57 0.16 13.51 -1.39
C GLN A 57 -0.83 12.41 -1.86
N GLY A 58 -0.55 11.14 -1.57
CA GLY A 58 -1.35 9.99 -1.98
C GLY A 58 -2.27 9.47 -0.89
N VAL A 59 -3.09 8.48 -1.23
CA VAL A 59 -3.99 7.78 -0.28
C VAL A 59 -3.74 6.29 -0.33
N THR A 60 -3.39 5.70 0.82
CA THR A 60 -3.26 4.25 0.99
C THR A 60 -4.29 3.78 2.02
N SER A 61 -5.18 2.86 1.64
CA SER A 61 -6.21 2.34 2.55
C SER A 61 -6.47 0.85 2.38
N ALA A 62 -6.52 0.14 3.51
CA ALA A 62 -6.83 -1.28 3.59
C ALA A 62 -7.54 -1.62 4.92
N GLU A 63 -8.08 -2.83 5.06
CA GLU A 63 -8.51 -3.31 6.38
C GLU A 63 -7.32 -3.43 7.34
N HIS A 64 -6.21 -4.01 6.88
CA HIS A 64 -4.97 -4.08 7.63
C HIS A 64 -3.82 -3.67 6.71
N ILE A 65 -2.92 -2.84 7.23
CA ILE A 65 -1.80 -2.31 6.45
C ILE A 65 -0.49 -2.73 7.12
N ILE A 66 0.37 -3.39 6.35
CA ILE A 66 1.76 -3.65 6.72
C ILE A 66 2.65 -3.01 5.65
N LEU A 67 3.39 -1.96 6.03
CA LEU A 67 4.38 -1.31 5.17
C LEU A 67 5.79 -1.58 5.71
N LYS A 68 6.69 -2.02 4.85
CA LYS A 68 8.12 -2.13 5.11
C LYS A 68 8.88 -1.42 4.00
N ALA A 69 9.66 -0.41 4.34
CA ALA A 69 10.49 0.28 3.37
C ALA A 69 11.85 0.65 3.95
N ASN A 70 12.91 0.63 3.15
CA ASN A 70 14.20 1.19 3.56
C ASN A 70 14.10 2.73 3.61
N GLN A 71 13.37 3.32 2.66
CA GLN A 71 13.06 4.76 2.62
C GLN A 71 11.58 4.96 2.34
N LEU A 72 10.93 5.79 3.16
CA LEU A 72 9.52 6.17 3.02
C LEU A 72 9.39 7.68 2.90
N ASN A 73 8.84 8.16 1.78
CA ASN A 73 8.28 9.50 1.66
C ASN A 73 6.76 9.42 1.81
N HIS A 74 6.21 9.96 2.89
CA HIS A 74 4.77 10.02 3.14
C HIS A 74 4.29 11.46 3.39
N GLN A 75 5.02 12.45 2.88
CA GLN A 75 4.70 13.86 3.09
C GLN A 75 3.31 14.18 2.51
N GLN A 76 2.43 14.75 3.34
CA GLN A 76 1.04 15.07 2.95
C GLN A 76 0.21 13.87 2.46
N GLY A 77 0.69 12.64 2.66
CA GLY A 77 -0.05 11.41 2.33
C GLY A 77 -1.02 11.01 3.44
N GLN A 78 -1.96 10.14 3.10
CA GLN A 78 -2.90 9.54 4.05
C GLN A 78 -2.73 8.01 4.11
N LEU A 79 -2.62 7.49 5.33
CA LEU A 79 -2.60 6.06 5.62
C LEU A 79 -3.83 5.70 6.46
N ILE A 80 -4.78 4.95 5.89
CA ILE A 80 -6.09 4.70 6.50
C ILE A 80 -6.29 3.20 6.68
N GLN A 81 -6.04 2.72 7.90
CA GLN A 81 -6.40 1.37 8.31
C GLN A 81 -7.84 1.34 8.82
N ARG A 82 -8.69 0.49 8.23
CA ARG A 82 -10.12 0.38 8.58
C ARG A 82 -10.42 -0.74 9.56
N GLY A 83 -9.54 -1.74 9.65
CA GLY A 83 -9.67 -2.87 10.56
C GLY A 83 -9.36 -2.48 12.00
N LYS A 84 -10.05 -3.12 12.93
CA LYS A 84 -9.84 -2.93 14.36
C LYS A 84 -8.54 -3.62 14.76
N GLN A 85 -7.52 -2.87 15.16
CA GLN A 85 -6.38 -3.45 15.84
C GLN A 85 -6.86 -3.94 17.21
N SER A 86 -6.62 -5.22 17.54
CA SER A 86 -6.95 -5.72 18.88
C SER A 86 -6.20 -4.83 19.89
N PRO A 87 -6.86 -4.28 20.91
CA PRO A 87 -6.17 -3.50 21.93
C PRO A 87 -5.09 -4.38 22.54
N LEU A 88 -3.93 -3.79 22.83
CA LEU A 88 -2.87 -4.48 23.57
C LEU A 88 -3.46 -4.89 24.93
N THR A 89 -3.75 -6.18 25.09
CA THR A 89 -4.13 -6.81 26.37
C THR A 89 -2.92 -7.46 26.99
#